data_AF-A0A914Y8L2-F1
#
_entry.id   AF-A0A914Y8L2-F1
#
_cell.length_a   1.000
_cell.length_b   1.000
_cell.length_c   1.000
_cell.angle_alpha   90.00
_cell.angle_beta   90.00
_cell.angle_gamma   90.00
#
_symmetry.space_group_name_H-M   'P 1'
#
loop_
_entity.id
_entity.type
_entity.pdbx_description
1 polymer ?
#
loop_
_entity_poly.entity_id
_entity_poly.type
_entity_poly.pdbx_seq_one_letter_code
_entity_poly.pdbx_strand_id
1 'polypeptide(L)'
;MQNIIDIYKRIQQNGSPISKNLLLEAKKAGFSDIQIARTIKTAEKVIRRTRKYYGIMPVIKQIDTVAAEWPATTNYLYLTYNGIENDVEPNTVSLRIL
;
A
#
# COMPACT_ATOMS: atom_id res chain seq x y z
N MET A 1 5.29 2.99 -19.08
CA MET A 1 4.49 1.74 -18.95
C MET A 1 5.32 0.46 -18.85
N GLN A 2 6.56 0.38 -19.39
CA GLN A 2 7.40 -0.82 -19.32
C GLN A 2 7.59 -1.37 -17.88
N ASN A 3 7.78 -0.47 -16.91
CA ASN A 3 8.02 -0.85 -15.51
C ASN A 3 6.88 -1.69 -14.87
N ILE A 4 5.61 -1.42 -15.22
CA ILE A 4 4.45 -2.17 -14.69
C ILE A 4 4.41 -3.58 -15.29
N ILE A 5 4.72 -3.69 -16.58
CA ILE A 5 4.75 -4.98 -17.29
C ILE A 5 5.88 -5.86 -16.74
N ASP A 6 7.03 -5.25 -16.45
CA ASP A 6 8.17 -5.97 -15.90
C ASP A 6 7.89 -6.50 -14.49
N ILE A 7 7.28 -5.69 -13.62
CA ILE A 7 6.83 -6.14 -12.30
C ILE A 7 5.82 -7.27 -12.42
N TYR A 8 4.85 -7.18 -13.34
CA TYR A 8 3.88 -8.24 -13.58
C TYR A 8 4.55 -9.57 -13.97
N LYS A 9 5.53 -9.53 -14.89
CA LYS A 9 6.31 -10.71 -15.28
C LYS A 9 7.10 -11.29 -14.11
N ARG A 10 7.72 -10.45 -13.28
CA ARG A 10 8.45 -10.90 -12.07
C ARG A 10 7.52 -11.57 -11.06
N ILE A 11 6.32 -11.02 -10.83
CA ILE A 11 5.31 -11.63 -9.96
C ILE A 11 4.90 -13.00 -10.51
N GLN A 12 4.67 -13.09 -11.82
CA GLN A 12 4.31 -14.34 -12.48
C GLN A 12 5.41 -15.42 -12.38
N GLN A 13 6.68 -15.02 -12.47
CA GLN A 13 7.83 -15.94 -12.37
C GLN A 13 8.12 -16.39 -10.93
N ASN A 14 7.92 -15.52 -9.92
CA ASN A 14 8.23 -15.84 -8.53
C ASN A 14 7.24 -16.86 -7.93
N GLY A 15 5.97 -16.80 -8.32
CA GLY A 15 4.92 -17.69 -7.83
C GLY A 15 4.54 -17.45 -6.36
N SER A 16 4.26 -18.53 -5.62
CA SER A 16 3.90 -18.48 -4.20
C SER A 16 4.90 -19.31 -3.39
N PRO A 17 5.50 -18.78 -2.30
CA PRO A 17 5.24 -17.46 -1.69
C PRO A 17 6.00 -16.31 -2.37
N ILE A 18 5.32 -15.18 -2.56
CA ILE A 18 5.92 -13.95 -3.10
C ILE A 18 6.93 -13.35 -2.11
N SER A 19 8.10 -12.94 -2.60
CA SER A 19 9.11 -12.31 -1.75
C SER A 19 8.66 -10.94 -1.20
N LYS A 20 9.14 -10.59 0.01
CA LYS A 20 8.81 -9.31 0.67
C LYS A 20 9.12 -8.09 -0.20
N ASN A 21 10.30 -8.07 -0.83
CA ASN A 21 10.75 -6.95 -1.65
C ASN A 21 9.88 -6.79 -2.90
N LEU A 22 9.54 -7.89 -3.58
CA LEU A 22 8.70 -7.86 -4.77
C LEU A 22 7.25 -7.47 -4.42
N LEU A 23 6.74 -7.94 -3.28
CA LEU A 23 5.43 -7.52 -2.80
C LEU A 23 5.41 -6.02 -2.49
N LEU A 24 6.45 -5.48 -1.84
CA LEU A 24 6.56 -4.05 -1.57
C LEU A 24 6.67 -3.22 -2.86
N GLU A 25 7.50 -3.64 -3.81
CA GLU A 25 7.63 -3.00 -5.13
C GLU A 25 6.30 -2.98 -5.87
N ALA A 26 5.58 -4.10 -5.89
CA ALA A 26 4.26 -4.20 -6.47
C ALA A 26 3.24 -3.27 -5.79
N LYS A 27 3.21 -3.20 -4.46
CA LYS A 27 2.34 -2.28 -3.73
C LYS A 27 2.68 -0.81 -3.99
N LYS A 28 3.96 -0.46 -4.09
CA LYS A 28 4.43 0.89 -4.44
C LYS A 28 4.07 1.27 -5.88
N ALA A 29 4.10 0.31 -6.80
CA ALA A 29 3.66 0.49 -8.19
C ALA A 29 2.13 0.51 -8.36
N GLY A 30 1.36 0.36 -7.27
CA GLY A 30 -0.10 0.48 -7.28
C GLY A 30 -0.85 -0.84 -7.50
N PHE A 31 -0.18 -2.00 -7.47
CA PHE A 31 -0.87 -3.28 -7.63
C PHE A 31 -1.78 -3.59 -6.43
N SER A 32 -3.03 -3.98 -6.73
CA SER A 32 -3.98 -4.47 -5.74
C SER A 32 -3.66 -5.90 -5.29
N ASP A 33 -4.09 -6.26 -4.07
CA ASP A 33 -3.91 -7.62 -3.55
C ASP A 33 -4.61 -8.65 -4.47
N ILE A 34 -5.74 -8.27 -5.08
CA ILE A 34 -6.49 -9.08 -6.06
C ILE A 34 -5.68 -9.33 -7.34
N GLN A 35 -5.05 -8.29 -7.90
CA GLN A 35 -4.25 -8.44 -9.12
C GLN A 35 -3.07 -9.37 -8.88
N ILE A 36 -2.33 -9.18 -7.79
CA ILE A 36 -1.20 -10.04 -7.43
C ILE A 36 -1.68 -11.49 -7.23
N ALA A 37 -2.78 -11.67 -6.49
CA ALA A 37 -3.37 -12.98 -6.24
C ALA A 37 -3.77 -13.70 -7.53
N ARG A 38 -4.38 -12.99 -8.49
CA ARG A 38 -4.73 -13.52 -9.81
C ARG A 38 -3.48 -13.95 -10.60
N THR A 39 -2.42 -13.15 -10.58
CA THR A 39 -1.17 -13.46 -11.31
C THR A 39 -0.52 -14.75 -10.80
N ILE A 40 -0.49 -14.95 -9.48
CA ILE A 40 0.11 -16.16 -8.87
C ILE A 40 -0.90 -17.29 -8.58
N LYS A 41 -2.14 -17.15 -9.06
CA LYS A 41 -3.26 -18.10 -8.87
C LYS A 41 -3.50 -18.50 -7.40
N THR A 42 -3.49 -17.51 -6.50
CA THR A 42 -3.80 -17.70 -5.08
C THR A 42 -5.04 -16.90 -4.67
N ALA A 43 -5.53 -17.13 -3.46
CA ALA A 43 -6.61 -16.33 -2.89
C ALA A 43 -6.08 -14.98 -2.39
N GLU A 44 -6.86 -13.90 -2.60
CA GLU A 44 -6.53 -12.54 -2.11
C GLU A 44 -6.23 -12.53 -0.60
N LYS A 45 -6.97 -13.32 0.18
CA LYS A 45 -6.77 -13.45 1.63
C LYS A 45 -5.34 -13.90 1.98
N VAL A 46 -4.72 -14.74 1.15
CA VAL A 46 -3.35 -15.20 1.35
C VAL A 46 -2.37 -14.05 1.14
N ILE A 47 -2.48 -13.32 0.01
CA ILE A 47 -1.66 -12.14 -0.24
C ILE A 47 -1.81 -11.10 0.87
N ARG A 48 -3.05 -10.86 1.32
CA ARG A 48 -3.31 -9.93 2.41
C ARG A 48 -2.64 -10.37 3.71
N ARG A 49 -2.70 -11.66 4.06
CA ARG A 49 -2.00 -12.21 5.24
C ARG A 49 -0.48 -12.06 5.11
N THR A 50 0.10 -12.44 3.97
CA THR A 50 1.53 -12.31 3.70
C THR A 50 1.98 -10.86 3.77
N ARG A 51 1.19 -9.93 3.21
CA ARG A 51 1.44 -8.49 3.27
C ARG A 51 1.49 -7.98 4.71
N LYS A 52 0.52 -8.39 5.54
CA LYS A 52 0.50 -8.07 6.98
C LYS A 52 1.68 -8.68 7.73
N TYR A 53 2.00 -9.94 7.45
CA TYR A 53 3.11 -10.66 8.04
C TYR A 53 4.46 -9.98 7.76
N TYR A 54 4.64 -9.44 6.56
CA TYR A 54 5.83 -8.66 6.20
C TYR A 54 5.85 -7.22 6.72
N GLY A 55 4.79 -6.77 7.40
CA GLY A 55 4.66 -5.39 7.87
C GLY A 55 4.43 -4.36 6.77
N ILE A 56 3.99 -4.80 5.58
CA ILE A 56 3.75 -3.90 4.45
C ILE A 56 2.36 -3.27 4.61
N MET A 57 2.29 -2.15 5.31
CA MET A 57 1.08 -1.37 5.48
C MET A 57 1.18 -0.05 4.71
N PRO A 58 0.07 0.44 4.14
CA PRO A 58 0.06 1.79 3.61
C PRO A 58 0.17 2.77 4.79
N VAL A 59 0.84 3.89 4.54
CA VAL A 59 0.86 5.03 5.46
C VAL A 59 -0.11 6.11 5.01
N ILE A 60 -0.61 6.86 5.98
CA ILE A 60 -1.49 8.01 5.78
C ILE A 60 -0.62 9.25 5.57
N LYS A 61 -0.82 9.94 4.45
CA LYS A 61 -0.18 11.23 4.16
C LYS A 61 -1.24 12.31 4.01
N GLN A 62 -0.96 13.51 4.51
CA GLN A 62 -1.85 14.67 4.39
C GLN A 62 -1.44 15.53 3.18
N ILE A 63 -2.42 16.04 2.45
CA ILE A 63 -2.17 16.97 1.34
C ILE A 63 -2.17 18.39 1.90
N ASP A 64 -0.98 18.98 2.01
CA ASP A 64 -0.81 20.39 2.32
C ASP A 64 -0.71 21.22 1.04
N THR A 65 -1.49 22.30 0.95
CA THR A 65 -1.43 23.25 -0.16
C THR A 65 -0.23 24.20 -0.08
N VAL A 66 0.49 24.22 1.04
CA VAL A 66 1.63 25.11 1.36
C VAL A 66 2.80 24.37 2.01
N ALA A 67 3.06 23.11 1.63
CA ALA A 67 4.27 22.38 2.05
C ALA A 67 4.53 22.40 3.58
N ALA A 68 3.50 22.24 4.40
CA ALA A 68 3.53 22.30 5.87
C ALA A 68 3.89 23.65 6.51
N GLU A 69 3.91 24.77 5.77
CA GLU A 69 4.15 26.11 6.34
C GLU A 69 2.99 26.59 7.24
N TRP A 70 1.77 26.10 6.97
CA TRP A 70 0.57 26.39 7.75
C TRP A 70 -0.16 25.09 8.06
N PRO A 71 -0.64 24.88 9.30
CA PRO A 71 -1.38 23.68 9.64
C PRO A 71 -2.66 23.63 8.80
N ALA A 72 -2.78 22.60 7.95
CA ALA A 72 -3.97 22.42 7.12
C ALA A 72 -5.20 22.13 8.00
N THR A 73 -6.21 22.99 7.93
CA THR A 73 -7.47 22.89 8.69
C THR A 73 -8.38 21.76 8.20
N THR A 74 -8.05 21.14 7.06
CA THR A 74 -8.88 20.14 6.38
C THR A 74 -8.15 18.79 6.30
N ASN A 75 -8.81 17.74 6.77
CA ASN A 75 -8.29 16.35 6.76
C ASN A 75 -8.41 15.70 5.37
N TYR A 76 -7.69 16.22 4.37
CA TYR A 76 -7.61 15.61 3.04
C TYR A 76 -6.42 14.64 2.98
N LEU A 77 -6.72 13.35 3.15
CA LEU A 77 -5.73 12.29 3.39
C LEU A 77 -5.69 11.30 2.23
N TYR A 78 -4.51 10.78 1.92
CA TYR A 78 -4.33 9.66 0.98
C TYR A 78 -3.43 8.58 1.58
N LEU A 79 -3.60 7.37 1.07
CA LEU A 79 -2.82 6.20 1.47
C LEU A 79 -1.71 5.95 0.46
N THR A 80 -0.48 5.80 0.94
CA THR A 80 0.65 5.46 0.07
C THR A 80 1.52 4.38 0.69
N TYR A 81 2.08 3.51 -0.16
CA TYR A 81 3.11 2.54 0.25
C TYR A 81 4.52 3.11 0.13
N ASN A 82 4.67 4.38 -0.29
CA ASN A 82 5.95 5.04 -0.47
C ASN A 82 6.40 5.90 0.72
N GLY A 83 5.74 5.79 1.87
CA GLY A 83 6.14 6.51 3.08
C GLY A 83 6.60 5.57 4.19
N ILE A 84 7.35 6.14 5.14
CA ILE A 84 7.94 5.43 6.29
C ILE A 84 7.05 5.61 7.53
N GLU A 85 6.34 6.73 7.62
CA GLU A 85 5.51 7.12 8.77
C GLU A 85 4.15 7.71 8.34
N ASN A 86 3.18 7.66 9.25
CA ASN A 86 1.87 8.31 9.09
C ASN A 86 1.96 9.78 9.52
N ASP A 87 1.42 10.70 8.73
CA ASP A 87 1.42 12.14 9.06
C ASP A 87 0.35 12.50 10.11
N VAL A 88 -0.63 11.61 10.32
CA VAL A 88 -1.77 11.87 11.22
C VAL A 88 -1.89 10.74 12.23
N GLU A 89 -1.96 11.11 13.51
CA GLU A 89 -2.29 10.17 14.57
C GLU A 89 -3.79 9.83 14.54
N PRO A 90 -4.17 8.54 14.60
CA PRO A 90 -5.57 8.16 14.63
C PRO A 90 -6.22 8.62 15.94
N ASN A 91 -7.05 9.66 15.84
CA ASN A 91 -7.79 10.20 16.98
C ASN A 91 -8.65 9.10 17.64
N THR A 92 -8.36 8.75 18.89
CA THR A 92 -8.87 7.55 19.57
C THR A 92 -10.27 7.73 20.17
N VAL A 93 -10.81 8.95 20.19
CA VAL A 93 -11.99 9.32 21.00
C VAL A 93 -13.29 9.42 20.21
N SER A 94 -13.26 9.43 18.88
CA SER A 94 -14.47 9.69 18.08
C SER A 94 -15.07 8.40 17.53
N LEU A 95 -16.32 8.09 17.89
CA LEU A 95 -17.16 7.09 17.23
C LEU A 95 -17.17 7.36 15.72
N ARG A 96 -16.45 6.54 14.95
CA ARG A 96 -16.43 6.61 13.49
C ARG A 96 -17.52 5.67 12.96
N ILE A 97 -18.54 6.25 12.35
CA ILE A 97 -19.49 5.50 11.53
C ILE A 97 -18.86 5.43 10.13
N LEU A 98 -18.51 4.22 9.70
CA LEU A 98 -18.13 3.90 8.31
C LEU A 98 -19.31 3.23 7.61
#